data_AF-A0A7Y8IBU9-F1
#
_entry.id   AF-A0A7Y8IBU9-F1
#
_cell.length_a   1.000
_cell.length_b   1.000
_cell.length_c   1.000
_cell.angle_alpha   90.00
_cell.angle_beta   90.00
_cell.angle_gamma   90.00
#
_symmetry.space_group_name_H-M   'P 1'
#
loop_
_entity.id
_entity.type
_entity.pdbx_description
1 polymer ?
#
loop_
_entity_poly.entity_id
_entity_poly.type
_entity_poly.pdbx_seq_one_letter_code
_entity_poly.pdbx_strand_id
1 'polypeptide(L)'
;MKIPFKYTFRNFKTRKLTAVITVTGIALVVFVFTAALMMAYGVEKTLVATGSPDNVMILRKSSQGEITSIIDGDIQNVVRTLPHIAKSPEGNLLISPEPVVIINLEIKKGGMSNITVRGVSQMVYQLRPQVKIVSGRLFNPSLRELIVGKSINKKFDGTNIGDKIKFAGDNWTIVGIFEANGSGFESEFWGDYQQLLSAFNRSTAVSTLTLKLDDVKNFDKFKRAFDSDRRLL
;
A
#
# COMPACT_ATOMS: atom_id res chain seq x y z
N MET A 1 -41.57 -26.46 30.66
CA MET A 1 -42.74 -25.73 30.12
C MET A 1 -42.73 -25.78 28.60
N LYS A 2 -43.61 -26.57 27.98
CA LYS A 2 -43.75 -26.63 26.51
C LYS A 2 -44.74 -25.54 26.09
N ILE A 3 -44.25 -24.34 25.78
CA ILE A 3 -45.08 -23.31 25.14
C ILE A 3 -45.54 -23.90 23.80
N PRO A 4 -46.85 -24.01 23.51
CA PRO A 4 -47.30 -24.65 22.29
C PRO A 4 -46.98 -23.70 21.12
N PHE A 5 -45.92 -24.00 20.38
CA PHE A 5 -45.49 -23.27 19.17
C PHE A 5 -46.66 -23.00 18.20
N LYS A 6 -47.64 -23.91 18.15
CA LYS A 6 -48.89 -23.79 17.39
C LYS A 6 -49.70 -22.52 17.77
N TYR A 7 -49.69 -22.11 19.04
CA TYR A 7 -50.41 -20.94 19.53
C TYR A 7 -49.67 -19.63 19.17
N THR A 8 -48.34 -19.62 19.29
CA THR A 8 -47.48 -18.49 18.89
C THR A 8 -47.61 -18.18 17.39
N PHE A 9 -47.61 -19.22 16.54
CA PHE A 9 -47.80 -19.06 15.09
C PHE A 9 -49.19 -18.54 14.73
N ARG A 10 -50.24 -18.98 15.46
CA ARG A 10 -51.61 -18.49 15.27
C ARG A 10 -51.75 -17.02 15.68
N ASN A 11 -51.04 -16.59 16.73
CA ASN A 11 -51.03 -15.19 17.17
C ASN A 11 -50.31 -14.25 16.19
N PHE A 12 -49.25 -14.72 15.52
CA PHE A 12 -48.63 -13.99 14.40
C PHE A 12 -49.61 -13.78 13.24
N LYS A 13 -50.49 -14.75 12.97
CA LYS A 13 -51.52 -14.67 11.93
C LYS A 13 -52.67 -13.72 12.29
N THR A 14 -52.97 -13.46 13.57
CA THR A 14 -54.00 -12.52 14.00
C THR A 14 -53.48 -11.08 14.14
N ARG A 15 -52.22 -10.88 14.51
CA ARG A 15 -51.57 -9.54 14.63
C ARG A 15 -50.53 -9.29 13.53
N LYS A 16 -50.88 -9.57 12.27
CA LYS A 16 -49.96 -9.52 11.13
C LYS A 16 -49.24 -8.18 10.97
N LEU A 17 -49.96 -7.07 11.12
CA LEU A 17 -49.40 -5.73 10.90
C LEU A 17 -48.29 -5.41 11.90
N THR A 18 -48.59 -5.51 13.21
CA THR A 18 -47.61 -5.22 14.27
C THR A 18 -46.43 -6.18 14.23
N ALA A 19 -46.69 -7.46 14.00
CA ALA A 19 -45.64 -8.48 13.91
C ALA A 19 -44.68 -8.23 12.73
N VAL A 20 -45.22 -7.89 11.55
CA VAL A 20 -44.41 -7.54 10.37
C VAL A 20 -43.60 -6.28 10.64
N ILE A 21 -44.18 -5.23 11.22
CA ILE A 21 -43.45 -3.99 11.55
C ILE A 21 -42.28 -4.29 12.50
N THR A 22 -42.49 -5.09 13.56
CA THR A 22 -41.43 -5.44 14.51
C THR A 22 -40.33 -6.28 13.84
N VAL A 23 -40.69 -7.30 13.05
CA VAL A 23 -39.70 -8.14 12.35
C VAL A 23 -38.91 -7.33 11.33
N THR A 24 -39.58 -6.48 10.54
CA THR A 24 -38.91 -5.59 9.57
C THR A 24 -38.01 -4.59 10.27
N GLY A 25 -38.44 -4.02 11.40
CA GLY A 25 -37.62 -3.11 12.20
C GLY A 25 -36.35 -3.79 12.71
N ILE A 26 -36.46 -4.99 13.29
CA ILE A 26 -35.30 -5.78 13.75
C ILE A 26 -34.40 -6.15 12.55
N ALA A 27 -34.98 -6.60 11.44
CA ALA A 27 -34.25 -6.96 10.24
C ALA A 27 -33.47 -5.78 9.65
N LEU A 28 -34.06 -4.58 9.63
CA LEU A 28 -33.43 -3.37 9.13
C LEU A 28 -32.26 -2.93 10.02
N VAL A 29 -32.41 -3.01 11.36
CA VAL A 29 -31.32 -2.74 12.29
C VAL A 29 -30.17 -3.73 12.09
N VAL A 30 -30.44 -5.03 12.04
CA VAL A 30 -29.41 -6.06 11.78
C VAL A 30 -28.74 -5.83 10.43
N PHE A 31 -29.51 -5.50 9.39
CA PHE A 31 -28.98 -5.20 8.06
C PHE A 31 -28.00 -4.02 8.09
N VAL A 32 -28.38 -2.90 8.70
CA VAL A 32 -27.51 -1.71 8.80
C VAL A 32 -26.24 -2.00 9.60
N PHE A 33 -26.36 -2.70 10.73
CA PHE A 33 -25.19 -3.11 11.52
C PHE A 33 -24.26 -4.04 10.74
N THR A 34 -24.81 -5.03 10.06
CA THR A 34 -24.01 -5.98 9.26
C THR A 34 -23.35 -5.27 8.08
N ALA A 35 -24.07 -4.35 7.41
CA ALA A 35 -23.51 -3.55 6.32
C ALA A 35 -22.34 -2.68 6.78
N ALA A 36 -22.45 -2.03 7.95
CA ALA A 36 -21.36 -1.24 8.51
C ALA A 36 -20.13 -2.10 8.85
N LEU A 37 -20.33 -3.28 9.47
CA LEU A 37 -19.24 -4.22 9.77
C LEU A 37 -18.58 -4.77 8.51
N MET A 38 -19.36 -5.09 7.47
CA MET A 38 -18.81 -5.53 6.19
C MET A 38 -17.98 -4.45 5.51
N MET A 39 -18.39 -3.17 5.59
CA MET A 39 -17.61 -2.06 5.06
C MET A 39 -16.28 -1.88 5.82
N ALA A 40 -16.33 -1.89 7.16
CA ALA A 40 -15.14 -1.78 8.00
C ALA A 40 -14.14 -2.91 7.70
N TYR A 41 -14.62 -4.16 7.66
CA TYR A 41 -13.82 -5.33 7.32
C TYR A 41 -13.26 -5.26 5.89
N GLY A 42 -14.04 -4.77 4.92
CA GLY A 42 -13.60 -4.58 3.55
C GLY A 42 -12.42 -3.60 3.46
N VAL A 43 -12.52 -2.45 4.14
CA VAL A 43 -11.44 -1.44 4.20
C VAL A 43 -10.22 -2.03 4.90
N GLU A 44 -10.37 -2.63 6.08
CA GLU A 44 -9.27 -3.26 6.82
C GLU A 44 -8.54 -4.31 5.98
N LYS A 45 -9.30 -5.21 5.33
CA LYS A 45 -8.71 -6.26 4.49
C LYS A 45 -7.89 -5.70 3.33
N THR A 46 -8.35 -4.62 2.68
CA THR A 46 -7.58 -3.97 1.61
C THR A 46 -6.32 -3.26 2.12
N LEU A 47 -6.37 -2.72 3.34
CA LEU A 47 -5.22 -2.06 3.97
C LEU A 47 -4.19 -3.04 4.50
N VAL A 48 -4.62 -4.17 5.08
CA VAL A 48 -3.72 -5.21 5.59
C VAL A 48 -3.08 -6.00 4.44
N ALA A 49 -3.76 -6.14 3.30
CA ALA A 49 -3.23 -6.86 2.13
C ALA A 49 -1.96 -6.23 1.52
N THR A 50 -1.63 -4.96 1.81
CA THR A 50 -0.36 -4.34 1.38
C THR A 50 0.81 -4.74 2.27
N GLY A 51 0.55 -5.05 3.55
CA GLY A 51 1.56 -5.35 4.54
C GLY A 51 2.11 -6.78 4.43
N SER A 52 3.36 -6.96 4.85
CA SER A 52 3.95 -8.28 5.08
C SER A 52 4.47 -8.32 6.52
N PRO A 53 4.25 -9.40 7.29
CA PRO A 53 4.59 -9.46 8.72
C PRO A 53 6.09 -9.39 9.00
N ASP A 54 6.91 -9.68 8.00
CA ASP A 54 8.38 -9.63 8.04
C ASP A 54 8.96 -8.32 7.52
N ASN A 55 8.14 -7.42 6.95
CA ASN A 55 8.60 -6.12 6.49
C ASN A 55 8.49 -5.08 7.60
N VAL A 56 9.58 -4.35 7.82
CA VAL A 56 9.64 -3.19 8.69
C VAL A 56 9.75 -1.94 7.83
N MET A 57 8.82 -1.01 8.03
CA MET A 57 8.84 0.30 7.39
C MET A 57 9.28 1.35 8.41
N ILE A 58 10.30 2.11 8.05
CA ILE A 58 10.88 3.17 8.86
C ILE A 58 10.45 4.51 8.26
N LEU A 59 9.90 5.37 9.11
CA LEU A 59 9.55 6.75 8.81
C LEU A 59 10.26 7.69 9.78
N ARG A 60 10.45 8.94 9.38
CA ARG A 60 10.95 9.98 10.27
C ARG A 60 10.00 10.15 11.45
N LYS A 61 10.54 10.21 12.67
CA LYS A 61 9.78 10.55 13.87
C LYS A 61 8.99 11.86 13.68
N SER A 62 7.75 11.88 14.15
CA SER A 62 6.81 13.02 14.01
C SER A 62 6.30 13.30 12.58
N SER A 63 6.62 12.46 11.58
CA SER A 63 5.94 12.51 10.28
C SER A 63 4.51 11.95 10.40
N GLN A 64 3.56 12.54 9.66
CA GLN A 64 2.16 12.07 9.65
C GLN A 64 1.91 11.00 8.58
N GLY A 65 2.92 10.67 7.79
CA GLY A 65 2.86 9.67 6.72
C GLY A 65 4.05 9.77 5.79
N GLU A 66 4.11 8.88 4.80
CA GLU A 66 5.25 8.74 3.89
C GLU A 66 5.61 10.05 3.17
N ILE A 67 4.61 10.80 2.70
CA ILE A 67 4.80 12.04 1.92
C ILE A 67 5.50 13.14 2.72
N THR A 68 5.29 13.20 4.04
CA THR A 68 5.87 14.22 4.94
C THR A 68 7.13 13.73 5.65
N SER A 69 7.48 12.46 5.46
CA SER A 69 8.69 11.85 6.00
C SER A 69 9.89 12.17 5.11
N ILE A 70 11.02 12.46 5.73
CA ILE A 70 12.29 12.74 5.07
C ILE A 70 13.39 12.05 5.86
N ILE A 71 14.14 11.17 5.20
CA ILE A 71 15.22 10.36 5.77
C ILE A 71 16.47 10.57 4.91
N ASP A 72 17.48 11.23 5.48
CA ASP A 72 18.73 11.54 4.79
C ASP A 72 19.59 10.30 4.52
N GLY A 73 20.46 10.38 3.51
CA GLY A 73 21.31 9.26 3.09
C GLY A 73 22.19 8.67 4.20
N ASP A 74 22.71 9.52 5.09
CA ASP A 74 23.56 9.08 6.20
C ASP A 74 22.79 8.19 7.19
N ILE A 75 21.54 8.55 7.49
CA ILE A 75 20.64 7.76 8.32
C ILE A 75 20.35 6.41 7.65
N GLN A 76 20.13 6.39 6.33
CA GLN A 76 19.93 5.15 5.59
C GLN A 76 21.16 4.23 5.70
N ASN A 77 22.37 4.79 5.64
CA ASN A 77 23.61 4.03 5.81
C ASN A 77 23.73 3.44 7.21
N VAL A 78 23.36 4.20 8.26
CA VAL A 78 23.31 3.68 9.64
C VAL A 78 22.33 2.52 9.75
N VAL A 79 21.12 2.65 9.20
CA VAL A 79 20.10 1.58 9.22
C VAL A 79 20.61 0.31 8.57
N ARG A 80 21.37 0.41 7.47
CA ARG A 80 21.98 -0.76 6.80
C ARG A 80 22.97 -1.53 7.68
N THR A 81 23.51 -0.90 8.73
CA THR A 81 24.44 -1.56 9.67
C THR A 81 23.73 -2.30 10.81
N LEU A 82 22.42 -2.15 10.95
CA LEU A 82 21.67 -2.78 12.04
C LEU A 82 21.55 -4.30 11.85
N PRO A 83 21.48 -5.06 12.96
CA PRO A 83 21.31 -6.51 12.91
C PRO A 83 19.91 -6.89 12.43
N HIS A 84 19.69 -8.19 12.18
CA HIS A 84 18.36 -8.77 11.88
C HIS A 84 17.71 -8.34 10.56
N ILE A 85 18.49 -7.76 9.65
CA ILE A 85 18.04 -7.49 8.28
C ILE A 85 18.34 -8.72 7.42
N ALA A 86 17.31 -9.22 6.74
CA ALA A 86 17.45 -10.35 5.84
C ALA A 86 18.35 -10.01 4.65
N LYS A 87 19.01 -11.04 4.12
CA LYS A 87 19.85 -10.96 2.93
C LYS A 87 19.25 -11.78 1.80
N SER A 88 19.43 -11.32 0.57
CA SER A 88 19.12 -12.08 -0.64
C SER A 88 20.07 -13.28 -0.75
N PRO A 89 19.76 -14.26 -1.61
CA PRO A 89 20.67 -15.38 -1.90
C PRO A 89 22.06 -14.93 -2.37
N GLU A 90 22.15 -13.75 -2.99
CA GLU A 90 23.38 -13.11 -3.46
C GLU A 90 24.12 -12.33 -2.35
N GLY A 91 23.60 -12.33 -1.12
CA GLY A 91 24.21 -11.68 0.04
C GLY A 91 23.85 -10.19 0.22
N ASN A 92 23.02 -9.63 -0.65
CA ASN A 92 22.59 -8.23 -0.57
C ASN A 92 21.52 -8.02 0.50
N LEU A 93 21.57 -6.91 1.25
CA LEU A 93 20.53 -6.60 2.24
C LEU A 93 19.18 -6.33 1.56
N LEU A 94 18.11 -6.92 2.07
CA LEU A 94 16.75 -6.69 1.61
C LEU A 94 16.20 -5.39 2.19
N ILE A 95 16.64 -4.28 1.60
CA ILE A 95 16.25 -2.91 1.98
C ILE A 95 15.95 -2.13 0.71
N SER A 96 14.81 -1.46 0.68
CA SER A 96 14.39 -0.54 -0.37
C SER A 96 14.26 0.89 0.19
N PRO A 97 15.11 1.82 -0.27
CA PRO A 97 14.91 3.25 -0.05
C PRO A 97 13.80 3.74 -1.00
N GLU A 98 12.77 4.37 -0.43
CA GLU A 98 11.54 4.68 -1.16
C GLU A 98 11.19 6.16 -1.07
N PRO A 99 11.59 6.98 -2.05
CA PRO A 99 11.05 8.32 -2.21
C PRO A 99 9.61 8.24 -2.71
N VAL A 100 8.72 8.96 -2.04
CA VAL A 100 7.31 9.05 -2.41
C VAL A 100 7.00 10.49 -2.80
N VAL A 101 6.35 10.65 -3.96
CA VAL A 101 5.91 11.94 -4.51
C VAL A 101 4.50 11.82 -5.05
N ILE A 102 3.84 12.96 -5.19
CA ILE A 102 2.51 13.04 -5.79
C ILE A 102 2.60 13.78 -7.10
N ILE A 103 1.99 13.22 -8.14
CA ILE A 103 1.77 13.89 -9.42
C ILE A 103 0.28 14.06 -9.67
N ASN A 104 -0.10 15.01 -10.52
CA ASN A 104 -1.47 15.16 -10.96
C ASN A 104 -1.62 14.53 -12.36
N LEU A 105 -2.61 13.64 -12.53
CA LEU A 105 -2.99 13.10 -13.83
C LEU A 105 -4.48 13.30 -14.11
N GLU A 106 -4.81 13.32 -15.39
CA GLU A 106 -6.18 13.42 -15.88
C GLU A 106 -6.89 12.05 -15.83
N ILE A 107 -8.09 12.05 -15.27
CA ILE A 107 -8.97 10.89 -15.21
C ILE A 107 -9.67 10.75 -16.56
N LYS A 108 -9.84 9.52 -17.08
CA LYS A 108 -10.51 9.27 -18.38
C LYS A 108 -11.93 9.85 -18.50
N LYS A 109 -12.58 10.08 -17.36
CA LYS A 109 -13.94 10.62 -17.26
C LYS A 109 -13.97 12.15 -17.04
N GLY A 110 -12.82 12.81 -17.19
CA GLY A 110 -12.62 14.23 -16.95
C GLY A 110 -12.19 14.54 -15.51
N GLY A 111 -11.41 15.60 -15.36
CA GLY A 111 -10.89 16.10 -14.09
C GLY A 111 -9.49 15.58 -13.75
N MET A 112 -8.86 16.23 -12.78
CA MET A 112 -7.51 15.90 -12.31
C MET A 112 -7.57 15.14 -10.98
N SER A 113 -6.68 14.17 -10.80
CA SER A 113 -6.49 13.48 -9.53
C SER A 113 -5.01 13.39 -9.17
N ASN A 114 -4.78 13.34 -7.86
CA ASN A 114 -3.45 13.09 -7.30
C ASN A 114 -3.15 11.59 -7.35
N ILE A 115 -1.99 11.24 -7.88
CA ILE A 115 -1.47 9.87 -7.92
C ILE A 115 -0.10 9.84 -7.28
N THR A 116 0.10 8.80 -6.47
CA THR A 116 1.37 8.51 -5.84
C THR A 116 2.33 7.88 -6.85
N VAL A 117 3.53 8.46 -6.97
CA VAL A 117 4.68 7.85 -7.63
C VAL A 117 5.67 7.45 -6.55
N ARG A 118 6.07 6.20 -6.55
CA ARG A 118 7.00 5.61 -5.59
C ARG A 118 8.26 5.18 -6.30
N GLY A 119 9.39 5.69 -5.84
CA GLY A 119 10.69 5.17 -6.22
C GLY A 119 10.96 3.91 -5.43
N VAL A 120 11.43 2.86 -6.08
CA VAL A 120 11.71 1.57 -5.44
C VAL A 120 13.06 1.03 -5.91
N SER A 121 13.70 0.22 -5.08
CA SER A 121 14.87 -0.56 -5.48
C SER A 121 14.47 -1.89 -6.13
N GLN A 122 15.39 -2.56 -6.80
CA GLN A 122 15.14 -3.92 -7.32
C GLN A 122 14.77 -4.93 -6.21
N MET A 123 15.21 -4.71 -4.97
CA MET A 123 14.88 -5.57 -3.83
C MET A 123 13.38 -5.54 -3.48
N VAL A 124 12.62 -4.56 -3.99
CA VAL A 124 11.19 -4.41 -3.73
C VAL A 124 10.39 -5.66 -4.10
N TYR A 125 10.81 -6.43 -5.11
CA TYR A 125 10.08 -7.64 -5.51
C TYR A 125 10.27 -8.80 -4.53
N GLN A 126 11.37 -8.81 -3.77
CA GLN A 126 11.58 -9.75 -2.66
C GLN A 126 10.89 -9.27 -1.37
N LEU A 127 10.79 -7.95 -1.20
CA LEU A 127 10.02 -7.33 -0.11
C LEU A 127 8.51 -7.49 -0.31
N ARG A 128 8.03 -7.40 -1.56
CA ARG A 128 6.62 -7.36 -1.92
C ARG A 128 6.30 -8.43 -2.99
N PRO A 129 6.37 -9.72 -2.63
CA PRO A 129 6.16 -10.84 -3.58
C PRO A 129 4.75 -10.91 -4.17
N GLN A 130 3.79 -10.19 -3.58
CA GLN A 130 2.44 -10.04 -4.13
C GLN A 130 2.39 -9.23 -5.43
N VAL A 131 3.42 -8.42 -5.72
CA VAL A 131 3.48 -7.60 -6.93
C VAL A 131 3.94 -8.43 -8.11
N LYS A 132 3.10 -8.49 -9.15
CA LYS A 132 3.34 -9.26 -10.37
C LYS A 132 3.08 -8.40 -11.59
N ILE A 133 4.00 -8.45 -12.56
CA ILE A 133 3.79 -7.83 -13.86
C ILE A 133 2.77 -8.67 -14.64
N VAL A 134 1.73 -8.01 -15.14
CA VAL A 134 0.66 -8.65 -15.93
C VAL A 134 0.74 -8.29 -17.41
N SER A 135 1.41 -7.18 -17.75
CA SER A 135 1.65 -6.77 -19.13
C SER A 135 2.93 -5.94 -19.23
N GLY A 136 3.61 -6.05 -20.37
CA GLY A 136 4.88 -5.36 -20.62
C GLY A 136 6.04 -5.98 -19.85
N ARG A 137 6.89 -5.13 -19.28
CA ARG A 137 8.11 -5.53 -18.57
C ARG A 137 8.36 -4.70 -17.33
N LEU A 138 9.34 -5.12 -16.55
CA LEU A 138 9.89 -4.32 -15.46
C LEU A 138 10.59 -3.06 -16.01
N PHE A 139 10.58 -2.00 -15.21
CA PHE A 139 11.40 -0.82 -15.47
C PHE A 139 12.88 -1.19 -15.31
N ASN A 140 13.72 -0.61 -16.16
CA ASN A 140 15.16 -0.75 -16.04
C ASN A 140 15.68 0.21 -14.96
N PRO A 141 16.59 -0.23 -14.07
CA PRO A 141 17.29 0.66 -13.18
C PRO A 141 17.99 1.77 -13.97
N SER A 142 18.10 2.95 -13.36
CA SER A 142 18.77 4.09 -13.98
C SER A 142 18.15 4.59 -15.29
N LEU A 143 16.97 4.11 -15.72
CA LEU A 143 16.18 4.72 -16.78
C LEU A 143 14.92 5.36 -16.21
N ARG A 144 14.40 6.38 -16.91
CA ARG A 144 13.13 7.04 -16.56
C ARG A 144 11.96 6.25 -17.11
N GLU A 145 11.81 5.07 -16.55
CA GLU A 145 10.75 4.13 -16.88
C GLU A 145 9.86 3.91 -15.66
N LEU A 146 8.57 3.72 -15.92
CA LEU A 146 7.56 3.47 -14.90
C LEU A 146 6.78 2.21 -15.21
N ILE A 147 6.37 1.52 -14.15
CA ILE A 147 5.32 0.52 -14.17
C ILE A 147 4.08 1.07 -13.45
N VAL A 148 2.90 0.67 -13.91
CA VAL A 148 1.62 1.21 -13.46
C VAL A 148 0.81 0.14 -12.75
N GLY A 149 0.22 0.46 -11.61
CA GLY A 149 -0.75 -0.43 -10.99
C GLY A 149 -2.04 -0.56 -11.83
N LYS A 150 -2.63 -1.76 -11.87
CA LYS A 150 -3.84 -2.06 -12.66
C LYS A 150 -5.01 -1.10 -12.39
N SER A 151 -5.17 -0.60 -11.16
CA SER A 151 -6.23 0.35 -10.80
C SER A 151 -6.03 1.72 -11.46
N ILE A 152 -4.79 2.21 -11.56
CA ILE A 152 -4.48 3.44 -12.30
C ILE A 152 -4.70 3.27 -13.79
N ASN A 153 -4.17 2.19 -14.39
CA ASN A 153 -4.26 1.97 -15.83
C ASN A 153 -5.73 1.96 -16.35
N LYS A 154 -6.66 1.47 -15.52
CA LYS A 154 -8.10 1.49 -15.82
C LYS A 154 -8.73 2.89 -15.75
N LYS A 155 -8.24 3.77 -14.87
CA LYS A 155 -8.91 5.03 -14.48
C LYS A 155 -8.34 6.29 -15.12
N PHE A 156 -7.07 6.28 -15.55
CA PHE A 156 -6.35 7.48 -15.98
C PHE A 156 -5.90 7.37 -17.44
N ASP A 157 -5.91 8.49 -18.16
CA ASP A 157 -5.40 8.57 -19.53
C ASP A 157 -3.87 8.68 -19.58
N GLY A 158 -3.29 8.30 -20.71
CA GLY A 158 -1.83 8.30 -20.90
C GLY A 158 -1.10 7.31 -19.98
N THR A 159 -1.77 6.23 -19.57
CA THR A 159 -1.23 5.22 -18.65
C THR A 159 -1.00 3.85 -19.28
N ASN A 160 -1.00 3.76 -20.61
CA ASN A 160 -0.75 2.52 -21.34
C ASN A 160 0.75 2.32 -21.57
N ILE A 161 1.14 1.08 -21.84
CA ILE A 161 2.53 0.75 -22.18
C ILE A 161 2.90 1.49 -23.47
N GLY A 162 4.03 2.21 -23.42
CA GLY A 162 4.50 3.09 -24.49
C GLY A 162 4.15 4.56 -24.30
N ASP A 163 3.16 4.87 -23.45
CA ASP A 163 2.80 6.26 -23.15
C ASP A 163 3.92 6.96 -22.37
N LYS A 164 3.97 8.29 -22.50
CA LYS A 164 4.93 9.14 -21.78
C LYS A 164 4.19 10.09 -20.87
N ILE A 165 4.54 10.06 -19.58
CA ILE A 165 4.04 11.00 -18.59
C ILE A 165 5.13 12.03 -18.29
N LYS A 166 4.77 13.31 -18.32
CA LYS A 166 5.68 14.40 -17.97
C LYS A 166 5.48 14.83 -16.52
N PHE A 167 6.52 14.73 -15.70
CA PHE A 167 6.55 15.31 -14.36
C PHE A 167 7.99 15.61 -13.91
N ALA A 168 8.12 16.52 -12.95
CA ALA A 168 9.43 16.96 -12.43
C ALA A 168 10.39 17.45 -13.53
N GLY A 169 9.84 18.09 -14.57
CA GLY A 169 10.61 18.59 -15.72
C GLY A 169 10.91 17.56 -16.80
N ASP A 170 10.65 16.28 -16.55
CA ASP A 170 11.15 15.17 -17.36
C ASP A 170 10.04 14.26 -17.89
N ASN A 171 10.35 13.52 -18.97
CA ASN A 171 9.43 12.54 -19.55
C ASN A 171 9.76 11.12 -19.04
N TRP A 172 8.75 10.44 -18.54
CA TRP A 172 8.81 9.08 -18.02
C TRP A 172 8.00 8.15 -18.90
N THR A 173 8.61 7.05 -19.34
CA THR A 173 7.96 6.10 -20.25
C THR A 173 7.33 4.96 -19.47
N ILE A 174 6.09 4.63 -19.78
CA ILE A 174 5.41 3.49 -19.18
C ILE A 174 5.80 2.22 -19.90
N VAL A 175 6.32 1.25 -19.17
CA VAL A 175 6.88 0.02 -19.75
C VAL A 175 6.18 -1.26 -19.29
N GLY A 176 5.35 -1.17 -18.25
CA GLY A 176 4.63 -2.33 -17.74
C GLY A 176 3.44 -1.97 -16.86
N ILE A 177 2.57 -2.96 -16.68
CA ILE A 177 1.41 -2.90 -15.78
C ILE A 177 1.57 -4.02 -14.77
N PHE A 178 1.37 -3.72 -13.50
CA PHE A 178 1.44 -4.69 -12.42
C PHE A 178 0.12 -4.80 -11.63
N GLU A 179 -0.03 -5.95 -11.00
CA GLU A 179 -1.11 -6.29 -10.08
C GLU A 179 -0.51 -6.67 -8.73
N ALA A 180 -1.27 -6.41 -7.66
CA ALA A 180 -0.86 -6.65 -6.29
C ALA A 180 -2.01 -7.25 -5.48
N ASN A 181 -2.74 -8.20 -6.07
CA ASN A 181 -3.89 -8.90 -5.47
C ASN A 181 -4.97 -7.96 -4.90
N GLY A 182 -5.23 -6.83 -5.55
CA GLY A 182 -6.21 -5.84 -5.10
C GLY A 182 -5.77 -5.01 -3.89
N SER A 183 -4.49 -5.05 -3.51
CA SER A 183 -3.92 -4.20 -2.47
C SER A 183 -3.74 -2.76 -2.95
N GLY A 184 -3.50 -1.85 -2.00
CA GLY A 184 -3.27 -0.42 -2.27
C GLY A 184 -2.15 -0.12 -3.28
N PHE A 185 -1.17 -1.01 -3.46
CA PHE A 185 -0.09 -0.82 -4.44
C PHE A 185 -0.59 -0.72 -5.89
N GLU A 186 -1.76 -1.28 -6.21
CA GLU A 186 -2.33 -1.13 -7.56
C GLU A 186 -2.75 0.31 -7.90
N SER A 187 -2.75 1.21 -6.90
CA SER A 187 -3.04 2.64 -7.06
C SER A 187 -1.78 3.51 -7.02
N GLU A 188 -0.62 2.95 -7.36
CA GLU A 188 0.66 3.67 -7.44
C GLU A 188 1.38 3.47 -8.80
N PHE A 189 2.23 4.42 -9.17
CA PHE A 189 3.29 4.22 -10.18
C PHE A 189 4.59 3.86 -9.49
N TRP A 190 5.31 2.88 -10.01
CA TRP A 190 6.62 2.50 -9.49
C TRP A 190 7.70 2.75 -10.53
N GLY A 191 8.86 3.25 -10.09
CA GLY A 191 10.04 3.46 -10.93
C GLY A 191 11.32 3.38 -10.12
N ASP A 192 12.44 3.60 -10.80
CA ASP A 192 13.74 3.59 -10.14
C ASP A 192 13.87 4.75 -9.13
N TYR A 193 14.26 4.41 -7.89
CA TYR A 193 14.34 5.40 -6.82
C TYR A 193 15.39 6.49 -7.07
N GLN A 194 16.54 6.16 -7.67
CA GLN A 194 17.59 7.13 -7.93
C GLN A 194 17.15 8.14 -8.98
N GLN A 195 16.45 7.66 -10.02
CA GLN A 195 15.89 8.54 -11.03
C GLN A 195 14.80 9.45 -10.48
N LEU A 196 13.98 8.96 -9.54
CA LEU A 196 12.95 9.79 -8.92
C LEU A 196 13.56 10.86 -8.01
N LEU A 197 14.60 10.50 -7.25
CA LEU A 197 15.38 11.45 -6.45
C LEU A 197 16.00 12.55 -7.32
N SER A 198 16.66 12.15 -8.41
CA SER A 198 17.28 13.07 -9.36
C SER A 198 16.28 14.02 -9.99
N ALA A 199 15.13 13.51 -10.48
CA ALA A 199 14.12 14.35 -11.13
C ALA A 199 13.53 15.40 -10.18
N PHE A 200 13.34 15.06 -8.90
CA PHE A 200 12.81 15.98 -7.89
C PHE A 200 13.88 16.80 -7.16
N ASN A 201 15.15 16.75 -7.60
CA ASN A 201 16.29 17.41 -6.95
C ASN A 201 16.42 17.05 -5.45
N ARG A 202 16.03 15.83 -5.08
CA ARG A 202 16.22 15.27 -3.74
C ARG A 202 17.55 14.55 -3.75
N SER A 203 18.60 15.12 -3.14
CA SER A 203 19.97 14.57 -3.17
C SER A 203 20.01 13.07 -2.83
N THR A 204 19.89 12.71 -1.55
CA THR A 204 19.84 11.32 -1.09
C THR A 204 18.63 11.06 -0.19
N ALA A 205 17.83 12.09 0.09
CA ALA A 205 16.76 12.02 1.07
C ALA A 205 15.52 11.30 0.52
N VAL A 206 15.12 10.21 1.20
CA VAL A 206 13.95 9.40 0.84
C VAL A 206 12.80 9.61 1.81
N SER A 207 11.61 9.17 1.40
CA SER A 207 10.41 9.27 2.22
C SER A 207 10.35 8.16 3.26
N THR A 208 10.58 6.92 2.84
CA THR A 208 10.57 5.75 3.71
C THR A 208 11.73 4.81 3.40
N LEU A 209 12.08 3.98 4.38
CA LEU A 209 12.94 2.82 4.20
C LEU A 209 12.12 1.58 4.54
N THR A 210 11.95 0.68 3.58
CA THR A 210 11.32 -0.62 3.84
C THR A 210 12.39 -1.70 3.82
N LEU A 211 12.44 -2.54 4.86
CA LEU A 211 13.37 -3.66 4.96
C LEU A 211 12.67 -4.94 5.37
N LYS A 212 13.28 -6.09 5.07
CA LYS A 212 12.80 -7.41 5.51
C LYS A 212 13.63 -7.87 6.72
N LEU A 213 12.96 -8.35 7.76
CA LEU A 213 13.62 -9.02 8.87
C LEU A 213 14.08 -10.43 8.48
N ASP A 214 15.17 -10.89 9.09
CA ASP A 214 15.64 -12.27 8.96
C ASP A 214 14.65 -13.30 9.57
N ASP A 215 14.07 -12.94 10.71
CA ASP A 215 12.98 -13.62 11.40
C ASP A 215 12.05 -12.56 12.02
N VAL A 216 10.73 -12.71 11.81
CA VAL A 216 9.69 -11.85 12.37
C VAL A 216 9.84 -11.71 13.89
N LYS A 217 10.29 -12.76 14.58
CA LYS A 217 10.49 -12.78 16.04
C LYS A 217 11.60 -11.85 16.51
N ASN A 218 12.49 -11.42 15.62
CA ASN A 218 13.58 -10.50 15.95
C ASN A 218 13.15 -9.03 15.92
N PHE A 219 11.89 -8.70 15.61
CA PHE A 219 11.42 -7.30 15.55
C PHE A 219 11.74 -6.51 16.83
N ASP A 220 11.47 -7.05 18.01
CA ASP A 220 11.75 -6.35 19.26
C ASP A 220 13.26 -6.12 19.49
N LYS A 221 14.11 -7.05 19.03
CA LYS A 221 15.57 -6.91 19.10
C LYS A 221 16.06 -5.85 18.10
N PHE A 222 15.54 -5.90 16.88
CA PHE A 222 15.81 -4.89 15.85
C PHE A 222 15.41 -3.49 16.35
N LYS A 223 14.21 -3.35 16.89
CA LYS A 223 13.70 -2.09 17.44
C LYS A 223 14.58 -1.56 18.57
N ARG A 224 15.00 -2.41 19.51
CA ARG A 224 15.93 -2.00 20.58
C ARG A 224 17.27 -1.52 20.03
N ALA A 225 17.83 -2.23 19.05
CA ALA A 225 19.06 -1.82 18.39
C ALA A 225 18.90 -0.45 17.72
N PHE A 226 17.79 -0.27 16.98
CA PHE A 226 17.42 0.99 16.33
C PHE A 226 17.28 2.15 17.33
N ASP A 227 16.50 1.97 18.41
CA ASP A 227 16.24 3.00 19.41
C ASP A 227 17.50 3.35 20.24
N SER A 228 18.45 2.42 20.37
CA SER A 228 19.70 2.61 21.13
C SER A 228 20.82 3.27 20.32
N ASP A 229 20.72 3.31 19.00
CA ASP A 229 21.76 3.88 18.14
C ASP A 229 21.68 5.41 18.13
N ARG A 230 22.66 6.05 18.76
CA ARG A 230 22.72 7.51 18.88
C ARG A 230 22.81 8.24 17.54
N ARG A 231 23.21 7.56 16.46
CA ARG A 231 23.30 8.14 15.12
C ARG A 231 21.92 8.30 14.45
N LEU A 232 20.87 7.69 15.02
CA LEU A 232 19.48 7.75 14.54
C LEU A 232 18.61 8.74 15.34
N LEU A 233 19.17 9.43 16.32
CA LEU A 233 18.49 10.41 17.18
C LEU A 233 18.48 11.82 16.59
#